data_AF-A0A1M7SQW9-F1
#
_entry.id   AF-A0A1M7SQW9-F1
#
_cell.length_a   1.000
_cell.length_b   1.000
_cell.length_c   1.000
_cell.angle_alpha   90.00
_cell.angle_beta   90.00
_cell.angle_gamma   90.00
#
_symmetry.space_group_name_H-M   'P 1'
#
loop_
_entity.id
_entity.type
_entity.pdbx_description
1 polymer ?
#
loop_
_entity_poly.entity_id
_entity_poly.type
_entity_poly.pdbx_seq_one_letter_code
_entity_poly.pdbx_strand_id
1 'polypeptide(L)' 'MERDAAAVGLWENPTTGRKYPRLQILTLAEIFQGKRPNIPLMDLNTAKSAKREDMDAGKQGSLL' A
#
# COMPACT_ATOMS: atom_id res chain seq x y z
N MET A 1 2.25 -21.34 -2.55
CA MET A 1 2.31 -19.88 -2.35
C MET A 1 1.10 -19.16 -2.98
N GLU A 2 0.93 -19.14 -4.31
CA GLU A 2 -0.25 -18.49 -4.93
C GLU A 2 -1.58 -19.16 -4.52
N ARG A 3 -1.59 -20.50 -4.48
CA ARG A 3 -2.74 -21.28 -3.99
C ARG A 3 -3.07 -20.97 -2.53
N ASP A 4 -2.04 -20.75 -1.71
CA ASP A 4 -2.22 -20.42 -0.29
C ASP A 4 -2.74 -19.00 -0.12
N ALA A 5 -2.28 -18.05 -0.95
CA ALA A 5 -2.83 -16.70 -1.00
C ALA A 5 -4.30 -16.69 -1.42
N ALA A 6 -4.67 -17.52 -2.41
CA ALA A 6 -6.06 -17.71 -2.80
C ALA A 6 -6.93 -18.33 -1.68
N ALA A 7 -6.36 -19.20 -0.86
CA ALA A 7 -7.05 -19.84 0.26
C ALA A 7 -7.46 -18.86 1.38
N VAL A 8 -6.81 -17.69 1.48
CA VAL A 8 -7.18 -16.62 2.44
C VAL A 8 -8.55 -16.00 2.10
N GLY A 9 -9.03 -16.19 0.87
CA GLY A 9 -10.33 -15.76 0.42
C GLY A 9 -10.40 -14.30 0.00
N LEU A 10 -11.63 -13.87 -0.27
CA LEU A 10 -11.95 -12.54 -0.79
C LEU A 10 -12.60 -11.69 0.31
N TRP A 11 -12.23 -10.42 0.37
CA TRP A 11 -13.01 -9.40 1.08
C TRP A 11 -13.97 -8.75 0.09
N GLU A 12 -15.22 -8.56 0.50
CA GLU A 12 -16.24 -7.89 -0.29
C GLU A 12 -16.47 -6.48 0.27
N ASN A 13 -16.44 -5.49 -0.61
CA ASN A 13 -16.70 -4.11 -0.26
C ASN A 13 -18.21 -3.94 0.04
N PRO A 14 -18.60 -3.59 1.28
CA PRO A 14 -20.01 -3.53 1.66
C PRO A 14 -20.83 -2.51 0.87
N THR A 15 -20.19 -1.46 0.34
CA THR A 15 -20.86 -0.37 -0.36
C THR A 15 -20.96 -0.62 -1.87
N THR A 16 -19.96 -1.28 -2.46
CA THR A 16 -19.87 -1.44 -3.93
C THR A 16 -20.04 -2.89 -4.40
N GLY A 17 -20.08 -3.87 -3.49
CA GLY A 17 -20.14 -5.31 -3.80
C GLY A 17 -18.88 -5.86 -4.48
N ARG A 18 -17.85 -5.04 -4.70
CA ARG A 18 -16.61 -5.47 -5.36
C ARG A 18 -15.78 -6.36 -4.43
N LYS A 19 -15.23 -7.43 -4.99
CA LYS A 19 -14.41 -8.41 -4.26
C LYS A 19 -12.92 -8.16 -4.52
N TYR A 20 -12.14 -8.22 -3.44
CA TYR A 20 -10.69 -8.02 -3.45
C TYR A 20 -10.01 -9.19 -2.72
N PRO A 21 -8.91 -9.76 -3.25
CA PRO A 21 -8.18 -10.80 -2.53
C PRO A 21 -7.58 -10.24 -1.23
N ARG A 22 -7.78 -10.97 -0.13
CA ARG A 22 -7.27 -10.56 1.19
C ARG A 22 -5.75 -10.59 1.28
N LEU A 23 -5.12 -11.54 0.58
CA LEU A 23 -3.68 -11.63 0.44
C LEU A 23 -3.34 -11.64 -1.05
N GLN A 24 -2.43 -10.75 -1.46
CA GLN A 24 -1.94 -10.65 -2.83
C GLN A 24 -0.42 -10.72 -2.77
N ILE A 25 0.15 -11.55 -3.64
CA ILE A 25 1.60 -11.71 -3.79
C ILE A 25 1.92 -11.21 -5.18
N LEU A 26 2.84 -10.25 -5.25
CA LEU A 26 3.34 -9.69 -6.50
C LEU A 26 4.85 -9.86 -6.53
N THR A 27 5.36 -10.28 -7.67
CA THR A 27 6.81 -10.34 -7.91
C THR A 27 7.34 -8.99 -8.36
N LEU A 28 8.64 -8.75 -8.18
CA LEU A 28 9.29 -7.52 -8.67
C LEU A 28 9.18 -7.39 -10.19
N ALA A 29 9.31 -8.50 -10.92
CA ALA A 29 9.16 -8.52 -12.38
C ALA A 29 7.77 -8.03 -12.81
N GLU A 30 6.73 -8.48 -12.12
CA GLU A 30 5.34 -8.05 -12.38
C GLU A 30 5.11 -6.57 -12.09
N ILE A 31 5.73 -6.05 -11.02
CA ILE A 31 5.69 -4.63 -10.70
C ILE A 31 6.37 -3.82 -11.82
N PHE A 32 7.52 -4.28 -12.33
CA PHE A 32 8.20 -3.63 -13.45
C PHE A 32 7.43 -3.71 -14.78
N GLN A 33 6.55 -4.70 -14.93
CA GLN A 33 5.58 -4.78 -16.04
C GLN A 33 4.34 -3.90 -15.82
N GLY A 34 4.27 -3.15 -14.72
CA GLY A 34 3.17 -2.24 -14.40
C GLY A 34 2.00 -2.87 -13.68
N LYS A 35 2.07 -4.15 -13.26
CA LYS A 35 1.04 -4.72 -12.37
C LYS A 35 1.04 -3.97 -11.04
N ARG A 36 -0.16 -3.68 -10.53
CA ARG A 36 -0.38 -3.01 -9.25
C ARG A 36 -1.26 -3.89 -8.36
N PRO A 37 -1.12 -3.76 -7.03
CA PRO A 37 -2.06 -4.39 -6.10
C PRO A 37 -3.50 -3.97 -6.41
N ASN A 38 -4.41 -4.93 -6.43
CA ASN A 38 -5.84 -4.64 -6.54
C ASN A 38 -6.37 -4.28 -5.16
N ILE A 39 -6.28 -3.00 -4.80
CA ILE A 39 -6.73 -2.47 -3.51
C ILE A 39 -8.04 -1.70 -3.65
N PRO A 40 -8.95 -1.79 -2.66
CA PRO A 40 -10.14 -0.95 -2.65
C PRO A 40 -9.76 0.53 -2.56
N LEU A 41 -10.58 1.38 -3.18
CA LEU A 41 -10.46 2.83 -3.00
C LEU A 41 -10.63 3.14 -1.50
N MET A 42 -9.58 3.67 -0.88
CA MET A 42 -9.65 4.27 0.45
C MET A 42 -9.81 5.77 0.30
N ASP A 43 -10.75 6.37 1.04
CA ASP A 43 -10.77 7.82 1.20
C ASP A 43 -9.52 8.23 1.97
N LEU A 44 -8.55 8.81 1.27
CA LEU A 44 -7.26 9.23 1.83
C LEU A 44 -7.41 10.30 2.92
N ASN A 45 -8.55 10.98 3.01
CA ASN A 45 -8.83 11.92 4.11
C ASN A 45 -9.07 11.22 5.45
N THR A 46 -9.37 9.91 5.43
CA THR A 46 -9.50 9.10 6.64
C THR A 46 -8.17 8.54 7.14
N ALA A 47 -7.12 8.57 6.32
CA ALA A 47 -5.80 8.10 6.69
C ALA A 47 -5.08 9.17 7.51
N LYS A 48 -4.61 8.80 8.70
CA LYS A 48 -3.75 9.68 9.52
C LYS A 48 -2.45 9.96 8.77
N SER A 49 -2.18 11.22 8.46
CA SER A 49 -0.93 11.63 7.83
C SER A 49 0.26 11.42 8.79
N ALA A 50 1.39 11.00 8.23
CA ALA A 50 2.64 10.96 8.98
C ALA A 50 3.09 12.38 9.34
N LYS A 51 3.75 12.52 10.49
CA LYS A 51 4.36 13.81 10.87
C LYS A 51 5.44 14.14 9.84
N ARG A 52 5.42 15.36 9.31
CA ARG A 52 6.50 15.85 8.43
C ARG A 52 7.81 15.87 9.20
N GLU A 53 8.90 15.50 8.54
CA GLU A 53 10.23 15.63 9.11
C GLU A 53 10.55 17.10 9.39
N ASP A 54 11.24 17.33 10.49
CA ASP A 54 11.72 18.65 10.86
C ASP A 54 12.97 18.97 10.03
N MET A 55 12.80 19.85 9.05
CA MET A 55 13.88 20.27 8.14
C MET A 55 14.98 21.07 8.87
N ASP A 56 14.72 21.54 10.09
CA ASP A 56 15.71 22.26 10.90
C ASP A 56 16.57 21.30 11.75
N ALA A 57 16.06 20.10 12.07
CA ALA A 57 16.80 19.10 12.84
C ALA A 57 17.99 18.47 12.09
N GLY A 58 18.01 18.59 10.76
CA GLY A 58 19.06 18.05 9.87
C GLY A 58 20.04 19.07 9.30
N LYS A 59 20.01 20.33 9.77
CA LYS A 59 20.93 21.36 9.26
C LYS A 59 22.37 21.02 9.67
N GLN A 60 23.18 20.61 8.69
CA GLN A 60 24.61 20.43 8.85
C GLN A 60 25.25 21.77 9.21
N GLY A 61 25.94 21.82 10.35
CA GLY A 61 26.69 23.00 10.79
C GLY A 61 27.84 23.33 9.84
N SER A 62 28.30 24.58 9.84
CA SER A 62 29.48 25.00 9.08
C SER A 62 30.73 24.38 9.69
N LEU A 63 31.43 23.53 8.93
CA LEU A 63 32.81 23.20 9.26
C LEU A 63 33.67 24.43 8.93
N LEU A 64 34.31 24.98 9.96
CA LEU A 64 35.37 25.99 9.83
C LEU A 64 36.64 25.37 9.27
#